data_AF-A0A6L9QSE9-F1
#
_entry.id   AF-A0A6L9QSE9-F1
#
_cell.length_a   1.000
_cell.length_b   1.000
_cell.length_c   1.000
_cell.angle_alpha   90.00
_cell.angle_beta   90.00
_cell.angle_gamma   90.00
#
_symmetry.space_group_name_H-M   'P 1'
#
loop_
_entity.id
_entity.type
_entity.pdbx_description
1 polymer ?
#
loop_
_entity_poly.entity_id
_entity_poly.type
_entity_poly.pdbx_seq_one_letter_code
_entity_poly.pdbx_strand_id
1 'polypeptide(L)'
;AAACRDRERLRFAYRDSGGAETRRAADPHGLVSAGRRWYLVAFDTGRSEWRTFRVDRLTSPLPTGVRFPPRDLPAEDAAAFVTRSLSRSRPPQRAELLVHASAAELADRFRVTDAEVEPVDDRTCVLRTAPDSLEWTALRIAYLDLGFEVREPAELRDRLAAMAARLSAAARPPGT
;
A
#
# COMPACT_ATOMS: atom_id res chain seq x y z
N ALA A 1 -6.84 -16.01 8.96
CA ALA A 1 -6.26 -17.31 8.54
C ALA A 1 -7.15 -18.49 8.95
N ALA A 2 -7.47 -18.68 10.23
CA ALA A 2 -8.36 -19.76 10.70
C ALA A 2 -9.71 -19.79 9.95
N ALA A 3 -10.44 -18.67 9.94
CA ALA A 3 -11.72 -18.56 9.22
C ALA A 3 -11.67 -18.94 7.73
N CYS A 4 -10.55 -18.71 7.03
CA CYS A 4 -10.38 -19.15 5.63
C CYS A 4 -10.30 -20.69 5.54
N ARG A 5 -9.44 -21.30 6.37
CA ARG A 5 -9.25 -22.76 6.47
C ARG A 5 -10.56 -23.46 6.81
N ASP A 6 -11.26 -22.86 7.77
CA ASP A 6 -12.50 -23.36 8.33
C ASP A 6 -13.71 -23.12 7.43
N ARG A 7 -13.59 -22.26 6.41
CA ARG A 7 -14.73 -21.77 5.61
C ARG A 7 -15.83 -21.22 6.51
N GLU A 8 -15.43 -20.37 7.43
CA GLU A 8 -16.31 -19.75 8.42
C GLU A 8 -16.46 -18.26 8.13
N ARG A 9 -17.71 -17.80 8.06
CA ARG A 9 -18.03 -16.40 7.78
C ARG A 9 -17.42 -15.50 8.83
N LEU A 10 -16.85 -14.39 8.37
CA LEU A 10 -16.21 -13.39 9.20
C LEU A 10 -17.01 -12.09 9.20
N ARG A 11 -17.29 -11.54 10.38
CA ARG A 11 -17.73 -10.15 10.55
C ARG A 11 -16.56 -9.27 10.98
N PHE A 12 -16.53 -8.05 10.50
CA PHE A 12 -15.47 -7.09 10.83
C PHE A 12 -15.92 -5.66 10.56
N ALA A 13 -15.25 -4.70 11.20
CA ALA A 13 -15.26 -3.31 10.76
C ALA A 13 -14.16 -3.11 9.72
N TYR A 14 -14.43 -2.26 8.73
CA TYR A 14 -13.54 -1.98 7.62
C TYR A 14 -13.53 -0.48 7.33
N ARG A 15 -12.32 0.09 7.34
CA ARG A 15 -12.08 1.47 6.93
C ARG A 15 -11.72 1.51 5.46
N ASP A 16 -12.48 2.24 4.64
CA ASP A 16 -12.15 2.39 3.23
C ASP A 16 -11.00 3.39 2.99
N SER A 17 -10.70 3.69 1.73
CA SER A 17 -9.68 4.68 1.37
C SER A 17 -10.05 6.13 1.70
N GLY A 18 -11.34 6.46 1.77
CA GLY A 18 -11.84 7.77 2.17
C GLY A 18 -11.94 7.95 3.68
N GLY A 19 -11.62 6.91 4.46
CA GLY A 19 -11.67 6.93 5.92
C GLY A 19 -13.04 6.57 6.50
N ALA A 20 -14.05 6.29 5.66
CA ALA A 20 -15.35 5.87 6.13
C ALA A 20 -15.26 4.45 6.70
N GLU A 21 -15.79 4.26 7.90
CA GLU A 21 -15.84 2.97 8.56
C GLU A 21 -17.19 2.31 8.32
N THR A 22 -17.15 1.02 8.00
CA THR A 22 -18.36 0.23 7.75
C THR A 22 -18.23 -1.17 8.32
N ARG A 23 -19.35 -1.76 8.75
CA ARG A 23 -19.39 -3.17 9.12
C ARG A 23 -19.62 -4.04 7.90
N ARG A 24 -18.96 -5.19 7.88
CA ARG A 24 -19.00 -6.16 6.77
C ARG A 24 -19.14 -7.56 7.31
N ALA A 25 -19.75 -8.41 6.50
CA ALA A 25 -19.79 -9.85 6.69
C ALA A 25 -19.34 -10.49 5.37
N ALA A 26 -18.27 -11.27 5.42
CA ALA A 26 -17.69 -11.87 4.22
C ALA A 26 -17.33 -13.33 4.45
N ASP A 27 -17.42 -14.11 3.39
CA ASP A 27 -17.04 -15.51 3.35
C ASP A 27 -15.59 -15.59 2.83
N PRO A 28 -14.59 -15.78 3.71
CA PRO A 28 -13.17 -15.67 3.36
C PRO A 28 -12.70 -16.84 2.48
N HIS A 29 -12.05 -16.51 1.37
CA HIS A 29 -11.43 -17.49 0.47
C HIS A 29 -9.95 -17.70 0.80
N GLY A 30 -9.17 -16.62 0.94
CA GLY A 30 -7.74 -16.74 1.19
C GLY A 30 -7.05 -15.42 1.51
N LEU A 31 -5.84 -15.52 2.04
CA LEU A 31 -4.94 -14.38 2.26
C LEU A 31 -3.87 -14.37 1.18
N VAL A 32 -3.63 -13.21 0.60
CA VAL A 32 -2.64 -12.99 -0.46
C VAL A 32 -1.74 -11.84 -0.05
N SER A 33 -0.44 -12.03 -0.17
CA SER A 33 0.53 -10.94 -0.05
C SER A 33 0.71 -10.29 -1.42
N ALA A 34 0.52 -8.97 -1.52
CA ALA A 34 0.77 -8.20 -2.74
C ALA A 34 1.45 -6.87 -2.40
N GLY A 35 2.60 -6.61 -3.03
CA GLY A 35 3.50 -5.54 -2.59
C GLY A 35 3.91 -5.77 -1.14
N ARG A 36 3.72 -4.75 -0.30
CA ARG A 36 4.06 -4.80 1.14
C ARG A 36 2.87 -5.02 2.06
N ARG A 37 1.76 -5.56 1.54
CA ARG A 37 0.48 -5.64 2.26
C ARG A 37 -0.19 -6.99 2.09
N TRP A 38 -0.96 -7.37 3.11
CA TRP A 38 -1.83 -8.54 3.09
C TRP A 38 -3.25 -8.16 2.69
N TYR A 39 -3.83 -8.96 1.81
CA TYR A 39 -5.19 -8.83 1.31
C TYR A 39 -5.99 -10.10 1.60
N LEU A 40 -7.19 -9.93 2.15
CA LEU A 40 -8.19 -10.97 2.25
C LEU A 40 -9.04 -10.96 0.98
N VAL A 41 -9.03 -12.06 0.24
CA VAL A 41 -10.00 -12.33 -0.83
C VAL A 41 -11.21 -12.97 -0.18
N ALA A 42 -12.39 -12.38 -0.35
CA ALA A 42 -13.62 -12.87 0.25
C ALA A 42 -14.85 -12.49 -0.59
N PHE A 43 -15.90 -13.31 -0.48
CA PHE A 43 -17.21 -12.95 -1.01
C PHE A 43 -17.94 -12.08 0.02
N ASP A 44 -18.19 -10.81 -0.30
CA ASP A 44 -18.92 -9.88 0.56
C ASP A 44 -20.41 -10.22 0.49
N THR A 45 -20.95 -10.72 1.59
CA THR A 45 -22.32 -11.24 1.63
C THR A 45 -23.37 -10.13 1.69
N GLY A 46 -22.98 -8.92 2.12
CA GLY A 46 -23.88 -7.77 2.10
C GLY A 46 -23.96 -7.10 0.71
N ARG A 47 -22.97 -7.35 -0.15
CA ARG A 47 -22.91 -6.81 -1.51
C ARG A 47 -23.10 -7.85 -2.61
N SER A 48 -23.10 -9.13 -2.24
CA SER A 48 -23.21 -10.27 -3.16
C SER A 48 -22.15 -10.27 -4.26
N GLU A 49 -20.91 -9.92 -3.91
CA GLU A 49 -19.81 -9.82 -4.87
C GLU A 49 -18.46 -10.21 -4.26
N TRP A 50 -17.53 -10.62 -5.12
CA TRP A 50 -16.14 -10.87 -4.73
C TRP A 50 -15.38 -9.56 -4.49
N ARG A 51 -14.70 -9.45 -3.35
CA ARG A 51 -13.92 -8.26 -2.97
C ARG A 51 -12.56 -8.63 -2.39
N THR A 52 -11.65 -7.67 -2.47
CA THR A 52 -10.39 -7.66 -1.73
C THR A 52 -10.49 -6.70 -0.56
N PHE A 53 -10.09 -7.16 0.63
CA PHE A 53 -10.04 -6.34 1.83
C PHE A 53 -8.60 -6.26 2.30
N ARG A 54 -8.10 -5.05 2.50
CA ARG A 54 -6.78 -4.83 3.10
C ARG A 54 -6.80 -5.23 4.58
N VAL A 55 -5.91 -6.15 4.97
CA VAL A 55 -5.87 -6.68 6.34
C VAL A 55 -5.54 -5.60 7.36
N ASP A 56 -4.69 -4.64 7.02
CA ASP A 56 -4.34 -3.51 7.88
C ASP A 56 -5.51 -2.51 8.09
N ARG A 57 -6.60 -2.64 7.32
CA ARG A 57 -7.81 -1.81 7.44
C ARG A 57 -8.99 -2.56 8.06
N LEU A 58 -8.79 -3.83 8.41
CA LEU A 58 -9.76 -4.67 9.08
C LEU A 58 -9.60 -4.52 10.61
N THR A 59 -10.69 -4.22 11.30
CA THR A 59 -10.71 -4.15 12.76
C THR A 59 -11.79 -5.06 13.33
N SER A 60 -11.54 -5.59 14.53
CA SER A 60 -12.44 -6.47 15.27
C SER A 60 -12.97 -7.67 14.45
N PRO A 61 -12.09 -8.53 13.88
CA PRO A 61 -12.52 -9.72 13.15
C PRO A 61 -13.18 -10.73 14.09
N LEU A 62 -14.41 -11.13 13.76
CA LEU A 62 -15.25 -12.03 14.54
C LEU A 62 -15.77 -13.17 13.65
N PRO A 63 -15.29 -14.41 13.83
CA PRO A 63 -15.89 -15.59 13.22
C PRO A 63 -17.33 -15.75 13.72
N THR A 64 -18.27 -16.09 12.84
CA THR A 64 -19.70 -16.12 13.20
C THR A 64 -20.23 -17.52 13.45
N GLY A 65 -19.41 -18.57 13.39
CA GLY A 65 -19.83 -19.98 13.43
C GLY A 65 -20.55 -20.47 12.16
N VAL A 66 -20.86 -19.58 11.22
CA VAL A 66 -21.59 -19.93 10.00
C VAL A 66 -20.62 -20.46 8.96
N ARG A 67 -20.74 -21.74 8.63
CA ARG A 67 -19.96 -22.39 7.58
C ARG A 67 -20.61 -22.16 6.21
N PHE A 68 -19.80 -22.12 5.16
CA PHE A 68 -20.28 -21.95 3.78
C PHE A 68 -19.61 -22.94 2.83
N PRO A 69 -20.30 -23.37 1.75
CA PRO A 69 -19.67 -24.17 0.71
C PRO A 69 -18.64 -23.33 -0.07
N PRO A 70 -17.60 -23.96 -0.66
CA PRO A 70 -16.67 -23.26 -1.54
C PRO A 70 -17.42 -22.51 -2.64
N ARG A 71 -16.92 -21.32 -2.99
CA ARG A 71 -17.43 -20.54 -4.13
C ARG A 71 -16.31 -20.38 -5.14
N ASP A 72 -16.67 -20.46 -6.41
CA ASP A 72 -15.74 -20.25 -7.50
C ASP A 72 -15.30 -18.79 -7.55
N LEU A 73 -13.99 -18.60 -7.53
CA LEU A 73 -13.36 -17.30 -7.68
C LEU A 73 -13.33 -16.93 -9.18
N PRO A 74 -13.71 -15.70 -9.59
CA PRO A 74 -13.69 -15.28 -10.99
C PRO A 74 -12.27 -14.86 -11.43
N ALA A 75 -11.30 -15.73 -11.20
CA ALA A 75 -9.90 -15.63 -11.59
C ALA A 75 -9.26 -17.03 -11.54
N GLU A 76 -8.09 -17.19 -12.16
CA GLU A 76 -7.32 -18.44 -12.07
C GLU A 76 -6.97 -18.81 -10.62
N ASP A 77 -6.61 -17.80 -9.81
CA ASP A 77 -6.33 -17.95 -8.40
C ASP A 77 -6.54 -16.63 -7.62
N ALA A 78 -6.34 -16.69 -6.31
CA ALA A 78 -6.47 -15.54 -5.43
C ALA A 78 -5.43 -14.44 -5.71
N ALA A 79 -4.23 -14.79 -6.16
CA ALA A 79 -3.18 -13.83 -6.47
C ALA A 79 -3.54 -13.00 -7.71
N ALA A 80 -3.98 -13.65 -8.79
CA ALA A 80 -4.46 -13.01 -10.01
C ALA A 80 -5.68 -12.12 -9.75
N PHE A 81 -6.59 -12.54 -8.87
CA PHE A 81 -7.73 -11.73 -8.45
C PHE A 81 -7.28 -10.44 -7.74
N VAL A 82 -6.33 -10.53 -6.80
CA VAL A 82 -5.78 -9.37 -6.10
C VAL A 82 -5.06 -8.43 -7.07
N THR A 83 -4.18 -8.94 -7.93
CA THR A 83 -3.47 -8.13 -8.94
C THR A 83 -4.45 -7.33 -9.81
N ARG A 84 -5.51 -7.98 -10.30
CA ARG A 84 -6.55 -7.32 -11.11
C ARG A 84 -7.39 -6.32 -10.31
N SER A 85 -7.69 -6.62 -9.06
CA SER A 85 -8.44 -5.72 -8.17
C SER A 85 -7.63 -4.46 -7.83
N LEU A 86 -6.33 -4.60 -7.61
CA LEU A 86 -5.43 -3.49 -7.34
C LEU A 86 -5.26 -2.58 -8.56
N SER A 87 -5.06 -3.14 -9.75
CA SER A 87 -4.93 -2.33 -10.97
C SER A 87 -6.18 -1.51 -11.29
N ARG A 88 -7.38 -2.03 -10.96
CA ARG A 88 -8.65 -1.30 -11.14
C ARG A 88 -8.90 -0.22 -10.09
N SER A 89 -8.50 -0.46 -8.85
CA SER A 89 -8.79 0.44 -7.71
C SER A 89 -7.75 1.52 -7.51
N ARG A 90 -6.54 1.32 -8.04
CA ARG A 90 -5.46 2.30 -8.04
C ARG A 90 -4.81 2.27 -9.42
N PRO A 91 -5.05 3.26 -10.30
CA PRO A 91 -4.13 3.44 -11.41
C PRO A 91 -2.72 3.55 -10.82
N PRO A 92 -1.69 2.99 -11.50
CA PRO A 92 -0.31 3.06 -11.02
C PRO A 92 0.02 4.53 -10.75
N GLN A 93 0.24 4.86 -9.47
CA GLN A 93 0.67 6.20 -9.11
C GLN A 93 2.08 6.36 -9.63
N ARG A 94 2.32 7.39 -10.43
CA ARG A 94 3.66 7.75 -10.88
C ARG A 94 4.19 8.81 -9.92
N ALA A 95 5.44 8.64 -9.50
CA ALA A 95 6.16 9.63 -8.73
C ALA A 95 7.40 10.04 -9.51
N GLU A 96 7.59 11.36 -9.62
CA GLU A 96 8.78 11.98 -10.21
C GLU A 96 9.46 12.83 -9.14
N LEU A 97 10.74 12.53 -8.89
CA LEU A 97 11.58 13.25 -7.94
C LEU A 97 12.84 13.72 -8.65
N LEU A 98 13.22 14.99 -8.45
CA LEU A 98 14.57 15.44 -8.74
C LEU A 98 15.44 15.13 -7.52
N VAL A 99 16.50 14.35 -7.69
CA VAL A 99 17.40 13.97 -6.59
C VAL A 99 18.74 14.66 -6.83
N HIS A 100 19.26 15.34 -5.80
CA HIS A 100 20.56 15.99 -5.81
C HIS A 100 21.68 14.96 -5.55
N ALA A 101 21.76 13.96 -6.42
CA ALA A 101 22.82 12.97 -6.49
C ALA A 101 23.02 12.52 -7.95
N SER A 102 24.20 11.98 -8.25
CA SER A 102 24.44 11.34 -9.55
C SER A 102 23.54 10.10 -9.73
N ALA A 103 23.24 9.75 -10.98
CA ALA A 103 22.45 8.54 -11.27
C ALA A 103 23.11 7.26 -10.71
N ALA A 104 24.43 7.16 -10.76
CA ALA A 104 25.18 6.03 -10.24
C ALA A 104 25.09 5.90 -8.70
N GLU A 105 25.22 7.02 -7.99
CA GLU A 105 25.04 7.05 -6.53
C GLU A 105 23.62 6.67 -6.13
N LEU A 106 22.62 7.15 -6.87
CA LEU A 106 21.23 6.80 -6.61
C LEU A 106 20.94 5.32 -6.89
N ALA A 107 21.46 4.76 -7.98
CA ALA A 107 21.28 3.35 -8.33
C ALA A 107 21.87 2.42 -7.24
N ASP A 108 23.08 2.72 -6.77
CA ASP A 108 23.76 1.98 -5.71
C ASP A 108 22.98 2.02 -4.38
N ARG A 109 22.56 3.22 -3.96
CA ARG A 109 21.86 3.40 -2.67
C ARG A 109 20.42 2.94 -2.68
N PHE A 110 19.74 3.06 -3.81
CA PHE A 110 18.28 2.94 -3.87
C PHE A 110 17.81 1.66 -4.57
N ARG A 111 18.65 0.74 -5.07
CA ARG A 111 18.18 -0.47 -5.81
C ARG A 111 17.09 -0.13 -6.84
N VAL A 112 17.25 1.00 -7.51
CA VAL A 112 16.40 1.37 -8.64
C VAL A 112 17.03 0.84 -9.91
N THR A 113 16.17 0.52 -10.85
CA THR A 113 16.61 0.09 -12.17
C THR A 113 17.07 1.31 -12.97
N ASP A 114 17.96 1.11 -13.93
CA ASP A 114 18.39 2.18 -14.85
C ASP A 114 17.20 2.78 -15.61
N ALA A 115 16.11 2.02 -15.79
CA ALA A 115 14.87 2.50 -16.41
C ALA A 115 14.10 3.52 -15.56
N GLU A 116 14.37 3.60 -14.26
CA GLU A 116 13.74 4.54 -13.33
C GLU A 116 14.55 5.82 -13.13
N VAL A 117 15.82 5.85 -13.55
CA VAL A 117 16.74 6.97 -13.28
C VAL A 117 17.22 7.61 -14.57
N GLU A 118 16.91 8.88 -14.73
CA GLU A 118 17.39 9.69 -15.85
C GLU A 118 18.42 10.71 -15.35
N PRO A 119 19.69 10.68 -15.79
CA PRO A 119 20.67 11.69 -15.41
C PRO A 119 20.29 13.06 -16.00
N VAL A 120 20.35 14.10 -15.18
CA VAL A 120 20.24 15.50 -15.63
C VAL A 120 21.63 16.07 -15.85
N ASP A 121 22.52 15.84 -14.88
CA ASP A 121 23.93 16.21 -14.90
C ASP A 121 24.74 15.27 -13.97
N ASP A 122 26.02 15.57 -13.75
CA ASP A 122 26.94 14.76 -12.93
C ASP A 122 26.54 14.67 -11.44
N ARG A 123 25.62 15.52 -10.97
CA ARG A 123 25.21 15.64 -9.55
C ARG A 123 23.71 15.61 -9.34
N THR A 124 22.93 15.48 -10.41
CA THR A 124 21.47 15.54 -10.36
C THR A 124 20.86 14.51 -11.29
N CYS A 125 19.84 13.81 -10.82
CA CYS A 125 19.07 12.88 -11.64
C CYS A 125 17.58 12.98 -11.32
N VAL A 126 16.75 12.55 -12.27
CA VAL A 126 15.32 12.39 -12.11
C VAL A 126 15.01 10.93 -11.83
N LEU A 127 14.35 10.66 -10.71
CA LEU A 127 13.80 9.36 -10.37
C LEU A 127 12.31 9.31 -10.77
N ARG A 128 11.97 8.44 -11.72
CA ARG A 128 10.59 8.09 -12.08
C ARG A 128 10.26 6.70 -11.62
N THR A 129 9.33 6.58 -10.68
CA THR A 129 8.93 5.28 -10.12
C THR A 129 7.42 5.17 -10.01
N ALA A 130 6.91 3.93 -9.96
CA ALA A 130 5.50 3.62 -9.84
C ALA A 130 5.20 2.99 -8.47
N PRO A 131 5.17 3.75 -7.37
CA PRO A 131 5.10 3.18 -6.04
C PRO A 131 3.74 2.54 -5.73
N ASP A 132 3.77 1.42 -5.01
CA ASP A 132 2.59 0.79 -4.40
C ASP A 132 2.10 1.54 -3.14
N SER A 133 2.93 2.46 -2.63
CA SER A 133 2.69 3.23 -1.41
C SER A 133 3.52 4.52 -1.32
N LEU A 134 2.89 5.69 -1.52
CA LEU A 134 3.56 7.00 -1.34
C LEU A 134 4.13 7.20 0.06
N GLU A 135 3.48 6.67 1.10
CA GLU A 135 3.97 6.76 2.48
C GLU A 135 5.30 6.04 2.66
N TRP A 136 5.50 4.93 1.95
CA TRP A 136 6.79 4.25 1.96
C TRP A 136 7.77 4.88 0.96
N THR A 137 7.30 5.48 -0.12
CA THR A 137 8.21 6.31 -0.94
C THR A 137 8.80 7.44 -0.09
N ALA A 138 7.97 8.13 0.70
CA ALA A 138 8.37 9.21 1.59
C ALA A 138 9.41 8.76 2.64
N LEU A 139 9.13 7.69 3.38
CA LEU A 139 10.07 7.18 4.39
C LEU A 139 11.38 6.68 3.75
N ARG A 140 11.33 6.07 2.56
CA ARG A 140 12.51 5.51 1.88
C ARG A 140 13.43 6.62 1.38
N ILE A 141 12.88 7.66 0.75
CA ILE A 141 13.68 8.78 0.24
C ILE A 141 14.26 9.62 1.38
N ALA A 142 13.51 9.82 2.46
CA ALA A 142 14.01 10.56 3.64
C ALA A 142 15.18 9.85 4.35
N TYR A 143 15.27 8.52 4.23
CA TYR A 143 16.38 7.74 4.81
C TYR A 143 17.70 7.91 4.05
N LEU A 144 17.70 8.36 2.79
CA LEU A 144 18.90 8.40 1.95
C LEU A 144 19.90 9.51 2.32
N ASP A 145 19.48 10.46 3.16
CA ASP A 145 20.26 11.66 3.49
C ASP A 145 20.71 12.42 2.24
N LEU A 146 19.85 12.45 1.22
CA LEU A 146 20.04 13.18 -0.02
C LEU A 146 19.03 14.33 -0.08
N GLY A 147 19.44 15.46 -0.65
CA GLY A 147 18.49 16.50 -1.03
C GLY A 147 17.65 16.03 -2.21
N PHE A 148 16.35 16.31 -2.20
CA PHE A 148 15.45 15.98 -3.31
C PHE A 148 14.24 16.91 -3.35
N GLU A 149 13.63 17.00 -4.54
CA GLU A 149 12.40 17.73 -4.80
C GLU A 149 11.37 16.78 -5.40
N VAL A 150 10.16 16.76 -4.83
CA VAL A 150 9.05 16.00 -5.41
C VAL A 150 8.33 16.87 -6.43
N ARG A 151 8.38 16.46 -7.70
CA ARG A 151 7.65 17.13 -8.79
C ARG A 151 6.20 16.68 -8.81
N GLU A 152 5.98 15.37 -8.71
CA GLU A 152 4.66 14.74 -8.61
C GLU A 152 4.74 13.39 -7.88
N PRO A 153 3.65 12.92 -7.26
CA PRO A 153 2.38 13.61 -7.08
C PRO A 153 2.41 14.57 -5.89
N ALA A 154 1.49 15.53 -5.83
CA ALA A 154 1.41 16.50 -4.72
C ALA A 154 1.19 15.80 -3.36
N GLU A 155 0.45 14.69 -3.37
CA GLU A 155 0.19 13.87 -2.20
C GLU A 155 1.47 13.31 -1.58
N LEU A 156 2.53 13.06 -2.37
CA LEU A 156 3.82 12.64 -1.82
C LEU A 156 4.48 13.79 -1.04
N ARG A 157 4.37 15.04 -1.51
CA ARG A 157 4.80 16.23 -0.75
C ARG A 157 4.04 16.35 0.56
N ASP A 158 2.73 16.17 0.54
CA ASP A 158 1.91 16.24 1.76
C ASP A 158 2.34 15.20 2.80
N ARG A 159 2.65 13.97 2.36
CA ARG A 159 3.15 12.92 3.26
C ARG A 159 4.53 13.23 3.84
N LEU A 160 5.43 13.79 3.04
CA LEU A 160 6.74 14.24 3.51
C LEU A 160 6.59 15.36 4.53
N ALA A 161 5.73 16.36 4.28
CA ALA A 161 5.48 17.46 5.21
C ALA A 161 4.90 16.95 6.54
N ALA A 162 3.92 16.04 6.50
CA ALA A 162 3.36 15.43 7.70
C ALA A 162 4.40 14.58 8.48
N MET A 163 5.28 13.88 7.77
CA MET A 163 6.37 13.12 8.38
C MET A 163 7.40 14.04 9.03
N ALA A 164 7.86 15.08 8.33
CA ALA A 164 8.78 16.08 8.84
C ALA A 164 8.23 16.75 10.11
N ALA A 165 6.97 17.17 10.11
CA ALA A 165 6.32 17.78 11.27
C ALA A 165 6.36 16.85 12.50
N ARG A 166 6.06 15.55 12.33
CA ARG A 166 6.12 14.55 13.42
C ARG A 166 7.55 14.33 13.93
N LEU A 167 8.52 14.19 13.03
CA LEU A 167 9.92 13.96 13.40
C LEU A 167 10.51 15.18 14.12
N SER A 168 10.26 16.40 13.60
CA SER A 168 10.68 17.64 14.25
C SER A 168 10.02 17.85 15.61
N ALA A 169 8.77 17.42 15.78
CA ALA A 169 8.12 17.44 17.09
C ALA A 169 8.78 16.45 18.07
N ALA A 170 9.09 15.24 17.63
CA ALA A 170 9.72 14.22 18.47
C ALA A 170 11.18 14.52 18.84
N ALA A 171 11.91 15.26 17.99
CA ALA A 171 13.29 15.66 18.23
C ALA A 171 13.44 16.79 19.28
N ARG A 172 12.36 17.48 19.65
CA ARG A 172 12.40 18.50 20.71
C ARG A 172 12.63 17.82 22.06
N PRO A 173 13.51 18.36 22.92
CA PRO A 173 13.70 17.82 24.26
C PRO A 173 12.36 17.87 25.02
N PRO A 174 12.02 16.83 25.80
CA PRO A 174 10.87 16.90 26.70
C PRO A 174 11.06 18.11 27.60
N GLY A 175 10.02 18.94 27.74
CA GLY A 175 10.10 20.18 28.52
C GLY A 175 10.63 19.91 29.92
N THR A 176 11.74 20.57 30.26
CA THR A 176 12.23 20.75 31.64
C THR A 176 11.24 21.54 32.47
#